data_AF-A0A7X7LR68-F1
#
_entry.id   AF-A0A7X7LR68-F1
#
_cell.length_a   1.000
_cell.length_b   1.000
_cell.length_c   1.000
_cell.angle_alpha   90.00
_cell.angle_beta   90.00
_cell.angle_gamma   90.00
#
_symmetry.space_group_name_H-M   'P 1'
#
loop_
_entity.id
_entity.type
_entity.pdbx_description
1 polymer ?
#
loop_
_entity_poly.entity_id
_entity_poly.type
_entity_poly.pdbx_seq_one_letter_code
_entity_poly.pdbx_strand_id
1 'polypeptide(L)' 'ILTQGLNLQIRRMTKALGYQVIELSRIRIMHLDDSDLPVGKWRHLTKKETLILFHNVGRK' A
#
# COMPACT_ATOMS: atom_id res chain seq x y z
N ILE A 1 -9.55 -2.79 -2.25
CA ILE A 1 -8.14 -2.81 -1.82
C ILE A 1 -8.01 -3.89 -0.76
N LEU A 2 -6.96 -4.73 -0.80
CA LEU A 2 -6.78 -5.81 0.18
C LEU A 2 -6.50 -5.25 1.58
N THR A 3 -7.07 -5.88 2.60
CA THR A 3 -6.87 -5.54 4.02
C THR A 3 -5.86 -6.46 4.72
N GLN A 4 -5.45 -7.53 4.03
CA GLN A 4 -4.47 -8.52 4.48
C GLN A 4 -3.21 -8.46 3.61
N GLY A 5 -2.10 -8.96 4.14
CA GLY A 5 -0.79 -8.96 3.48
C GLY A 5 -0.12 -10.32 3.48
N LEU A 6 -0.78 -11.34 2.94
CA LEU A 6 -0.20 -12.69 2.85
C LEU A 6 0.94 -12.75 1.82
N ASN A 7 1.90 -13.65 2.02
CA ASN A 7 3.04 -13.78 1.11
C ASN A 7 2.57 -14.10 -0.32
N LEU A 8 2.98 -13.27 -1.29
CA LEU A 8 2.61 -13.36 -2.70
C LEU A 8 1.08 -13.39 -2.94
N GLN A 9 0.25 -12.83 -2.04
CA GLN A 9 -1.21 -12.94 -2.07
C GLN A 9 -1.81 -12.63 -3.46
N ILE A 10 -1.53 -11.45 -4.01
CA ILE A 10 -2.05 -11.02 -5.31
C ILE A 10 -1.61 -11.98 -6.42
N ARG A 11 -0.34 -12.38 -6.44
CA ARG A 11 0.19 -13.30 -7.46
C ARG A 11 -0.43 -14.69 -7.36
N ARG A 12 -0.73 -15.18 -6.15
CA ARG A 12 -1.43 -16.45 -5.94
C ARG A 12 -2.89 -16.36 -6.36
N MET A 13 -3.57 -15.26 -6.04
CA MET A 13 -4.96 -15.00 -6.46
C MET A 13 -5.10 -14.97 -7.99
N THR A 14 -4.25 -14.24 -8.69
CA THR A 14 -4.31 -14.19 -10.17
C THR A 14 -3.93 -15.52 -10.81
N LYS A 15 -2.94 -16.23 -10.25
CA LYS A 15 -2.54 -17.55 -10.73
C LYS A 15 -3.66 -18.58 -10.62
N ALA A 16 -4.47 -18.53 -9.56
CA ALA A 16 -5.63 -19.39 -9.41
C ALA A 16 -6.67 -19.22 -10.53
N LEU A 17 -6.67 -18.05 -11.18
CA LEU A 17 -7.53 -17.72 -12.32
C LEU A 17 -6.84 -17.93 -13.68
N GLY A 18 -5.62 -18.48 -13.71
CA GLY A 18 -4.85 -18.70 -14.94
C GLY A 18 -4.06 -17.48 -15.44
N TYR A 19 -3.98 -16.40 -14.67
CA TYR A 19 -3.27 -15.18 -15.06
C TYR A 19 -1.91 -15.02 -14.37
N GLN A 20 -0.95 -14.44 -15.10
CA GLN A 20 0.37 -14.07 -14.60
C GLN A 20 0.49 -12.56 -14.41
N VAL A 21 0.96 -12.15 -13.24
CA VAL A 21 1.24 -10.74 -12.94
C VAL A 21 2.57 -10.34 -13.55
N ILE A 22 2.53 -9.45 -14.55
CA ILE A 22 3.70 -8.88 -15.24
C ILE A 22 4.32 -7.77 -14.38
N GLU A 23 3.48 -6.85 -13.90
CA GLU A 23 3.89 -5.74 -13.03
C GLU A 23 2.92 -5.63 -11.84
N LEU A 24 3.46 -5.30 -10.67
CA LEU A 24 2.67 -5.06 -9.46
C LEU A 24 3.23 -3.84 -8.74
N SER A 25 2.50 -2.73 -8.81
CA SER A 25 2.79 -1.52 -8.05
C SER A 25 1.77 -1.31 -6.94
N ARG A 26 2.24 -0.82 -5.80
CA ARG A 26 1.40 -0.45 -4.66
C ARG A 26 1.32 1.07 -4.60
N ILE A 27 0.19 1.61 -5.07
CA ILE A 27 -0.07 3.04 -5.16
C ILE A 27 -0.57 3.68 -3.86
N ARG A 28 -1.05 2.87 -2.89
CA ARG A 28 -1.68 3.39 -1.67
C ARG A 28 -1.61 2.42 -0.50
N ILE A 29 -1.45 2.98 0.70
CA ILE A 29 -1.70 2.31 1.99
C ILE A 29 -2.63 3.20 2.80
N MET A 30 -3.86 2.74 3.05
CA MET A 30 -4.89 3.54 3.73
C MET A 30 -5.10 4.91 3.05
N HIS A 31 -4.82 6.01 3.76
CA HIS A 31 -4.90 7.39 3.27
C HIS A 31 -3.57 7.94 2.72
N LEU A 32 -2.51 7.12 2.69
CA LEU A 32 -1.20 7.51 2.17
C LEU A 32 -1.07 7.02 0.72
N ASP A 33 -0.82 7.94 -0.21
CA ASP A 33 -0.56 7.65 -1.63
C ASP A 33 0.83 8.11 -2.10
N ASP A 34 1.18 7.70 -3.31
CA ASP A 34 2.48 7.93 -3.95
C ASP A 34 2.48 9.09 -4.95
N SER A 35 1.42 9.92 -4.99
CA SER A 35 1.18 10.93 -6.03
C SER A 35 2.37 11.88 -6.27
N ASP A 36 3.08 12.25 -5.20
CA ASP A 36 4.22 13.19 -5.24
C ASP A 36 5.57 12.52 -4.92
N LEU A 37 5.66 11.18 -5.00
CA LEU A 37 6.88 10.44 -4.65
C LEU A 37 7.54 9.81 -5.88
N PRO A 38 8.68 10.35 -6.35
CA PRO A 38 9.42 9.74 -7.43
C PRO A 38 9.90 8.32 -7.08
N VAL A 39 10.03 7.47 -8.09
CA VAL A 39 10.51 6.10 -7.93
C VAL A 39 11.88 6.09 -7.23
N GLY A 40 12.00 5.25 -6.20
CA GLY A 40 13.24 5.11 -5.41
C GLY A 40 13.51 6.23 -4.41
N LYS A 41 12.60 7.21 -4.28
CA LYS A 41 12.68 8.24 -3.24
C LYS A 41 11.80 7.90 -2.04
N TRP A 42 12.07 8.57 -0.94
CA TRP A 42 11.25 8.54 0.26
C TRP A 42 10.98 10.00 0.68
N ARG A 43 9.88 10.20 1.41
CA ARG A 43 9.53 11.50 2.00
C ARG A 43 9.07 11.31 3.44
N HIS A 44 9.18 12.35 4.24
CA HIS A 44 8.52 12.37 5.54
C HIS A 44 7.00 12.53 5.36
N LEU A 45 6.24 11.89 6.25
CA LEU A 45 4.81 12.10 6.35
C LEU A 45 4.54 13.49 6.91
N THR A 46 3.52 14.15 6.39
CA THR A 46 3.03 15.41 6.95
C THR A 46 2.44 15.18 8.33
N LYS A 47 2.30 16.26 9.11
CA LYS A 47 1.64 16.20 10.43
C LYS A 47 0.22 15.64 10.33
N LYS A 48 -0.53 16.02 9.28
CA LYS A 48 -1.89 15.55 9.02
C LYS A 48 -1.92 14.05 8.75
N GLU A 49 -1.04 13.56 7.86
CA GLU A 49 -0.95 12.14 7.54
C GLU A 49 -0.60 11.28 8.75
N THR A 50 0.34 11.77 9.57
CA THR A 50 0.78 11.11 10.81
C THR A 50 -0.34 11.05 11.85
N LEU A 51 -1.08 12.15 12.04
CA LEU A 51 -2.22 12.20 12.97
C LEU A 51 -3.31 11.21 12.57
N ILE A 52 -3.69 11.21 11.28
CA ILE A 52 -4.70 10.28 10.76
C ILE A 52 -4.22 8.83 10.90
N LEU A 53 -2.93 8.58 10.63
CA LEU A 53 -2.34 7.26 10.77
C LEU A 53 -2.41 6.74 12.20
N PHE A 54 -2.02 7.55 13.19
CA PHE A 54 -2.07 7.14 14.59
C PHE A 54 -3.51 6.94 15.08
N HIS A 55 -4.41 7.85 14.73
CA HIS A 55 -5.84 7.71 15.01
C HIS A 55 -6.40 6.38 14.47
N ASN A 56 -6.10 6.03 13.22
CA ASN A 56 -6.63 4.83 12.57
C ASN A 56 -6.03 3.52 13.11
N VAL A 57 -4.80 3.57 13.64
CA VAL A 57 -4.12 2.41 14.25
C VAL A 57 -4.48 2.27 15.75
N GLY A 58 -5.29 3.17 16.29
CA GLY A 58 -5.67 3.14 17.71
C GLY A 58 -4.54 3.54 18.65
N ARG A 59 -3.52 4.25 18.16
CA ARG A 59 -2.47 4.87 18.98
C ARG A 59 -2.85 6.32 19.24
N LYS A 60 -2.96 6.70 20.52
CA LYS A 60 -3.14 8.09 20.96
C LYS A 60 -1.84 8.87 20.80
#